data_AF-A0A5C2HBN7-F1
#
_entry.id   AF-A0A5C2HBN7-F1
#
_cell.length_a   1.000
_cell.length_b   1.000
_cell.length_c   1.000
_cell.angle_alpha   90.00
_cell.angle_beta   90.00
_cell.angle_gamma   90.00
#
_symmetry.space_group_name_H-M   'P 1'
#
loop_
_entity.id
_entity.type
_entity.pdbx_description
1 polymer ?
#
loop_
_entity_poly.entity_id
_entity_poly.type
_entity_poly.pdbx_seq_one_letter_code
_entity_poly.pdbx_strand_id
1 'polypeptide(L)'
;MSFALPKFVNINTKSNLTTLKSQYTLLQNSINEFNTKQILLANSTEINSLDDAMINKAGEKLFTKFLDINILATSKEVSKKGSWIKLSDLSYSFVLSTNEIIDFALENGIFKCVSDETLCEKVY
;
A
#
# COMPACT_ATOMS: atom_id res chain seq x y z
N MET A 1 12.16 -33.11 -13.71
CA MET A 1 13.20 -32.10 -13.43
C MET A 1 12.75 -31.29 -12.23
N SER A 2 13.51 -31.31 -11.14
CA SER A 2 13.20 -30.53 -9.93
C SER A 2 13.97 -29.21 -9.99
N PHE A 3 13.27 -28.09 -10.07
CA PHE A 3 13.90 -26.77 -10.01
C PHE A 3 13.99 -26.35 -8.55
N ALA A 4 15.17 -26.46 -7.96
CA ALA A 4 15.46 -25.83 -6.68
C ALA A 4 15.39 -24.31 -6.87
N LEU A 5 14.40 -23.66 -6.25
CA LEU A 5 14.35 -22.19 -6.23
C LEU A 5 15.55 -21.67 -5.43
N PRO A 6 16.40 -20.79 -6.01
CA PRO A 6 17.58 -20.29 -5.31
C PRO A 6 17.18 -19.40 -4.13
N LYS A 7 17.89 -19.54 -2.99
CA LYS A 7 17.68 -18.80 -1.72
C LYS A 7 17.42 -17.29 -1.89
N PHE A 8 17.93 -16.68 -2.96
CA PHE A 8 17.78 -15.26 -3.29
C PHE A 8 16.34 -14.82 -3.58
N VAL A 9 15.49 -15.67 -4.16
CA VAL A 9 14.08 -15.31 -4.44
C VAL A 9 13.31 -15.08 -3.13
N ASN A 10 13.60 -15.89 -2.11
CA ASN A 10 12.94 -15.81 -0.80
C ASN A 10 13.36 -14.55 -0.01
N ILE A 11 14.64 -14.14 -0.13
CA ILE A 11 15.16 -12.93 0.55
C ILE A 11 14.45 -11.67 0.03
N ASN A 12 14.26 -11.55 -1.29
CA ASN A 12 13.61 -10.39 -1.89
C ASN A 12 12.14 -10.27 -1.49
N THR A 13 11.40 -11.39 -1.45
CA THR A 13 10.00 -11.38 -1.00
C THR A 13 9.88 -10.98 0.47
N LYS A 14 10.77 -11.45 1.35
CA LYS A 14 10.80 -11.02 2.76
C LYS A 14 11.07 -9.52 2.90
N SER A 15 12.05 -9.00 2.16
CA SER A 15 12.34 -7.56 2.15
C SER A 15 11.13 -6.74 1.69
N ASN A 16 10.47 -7.16 0.60
CA ASN A 16 9.26 -6.50 0.09
C ASN A 16 8.13 -6.53 1.11
N LEU A 17 7.96 -7.65 1.82
CA LEU A 17 6.97 -7.76 2.89
C LEU A 17 7.29 -6.81 4.04
N THR A 18 8.55 -6.73 4.47
CA THR A 18 8.97 -5.76 5.51
C THR A 18 8.72 -4.32 5.06
N THR A 19 9.02 -3.98 3.81
CA THR A 19 8.71 -2.67 3.24
C THR A 19 7.20 -2.40 3.27
N LEU A 20 6.39 -3.36 2.83
CA LEU A 20 4.93 -3.27 2.87
C LEU A 20 4.43 -3.01 4.30
N LYS A 21 4.84 -3.84 5.26
CA LYS A 21 4.44 -3.67 6.68
C LYS A 21 4.79 -2.30 7.21
N SER A 22 6.03 -1.85 6.98
CA SER A 22 6.49 -0.54 7.45
C SER A 22 5.64 0.60 6.85
N GLN A 23 5.45 0.61 5.54
CA GLN A 23 4.68 1.65 4.86
C GLN A 23 3.20 1.61 5.25
N TYR A 24 2.62 0.41 5.38
CA TYR A 24 1.26 0.21 5.84
C TYR A 24 1.05 0.76 7.25
N THR A 25 1.92 0.42 8.21
CA THR A 25 1.85 0.94 9.58
C THR A 25 1.99 2.46 9.63
N LEU A 26 2.92 3.04 8.88
CA LEU A 26 3.08 4.49 8.80
C LEU A 26 1.80 5.17 8.27
N LEU A 27 1.23 4.62 7.19
CA LEU A 27 0.01 5.15 6.59
C LEU A 27 -1.18 5.03 7.55
N GLN A 28 -1.37 3.87 8.18
CA GLN A 28 -2.43 3.68 9.18
C GLN A 28 -2.29 4.66 10.34
N ASN A 29 -1.08 4.83 10.88
CA ASN A 29 -0.84 5.76 11.98
C ASN A 29 -1.17 7.21 11.59
N SER A 30 -0.75 7.64 10.39
CA SER A 30 -1.04 8.99 9.90
C SER A 30 -2.54 9.23 9.66
N ILE A 31 -3.24 8.25 9.08
CA ILE A 31 -4.70 8.31 8.90
C ILE A 31 -5.42 8.35 10.26
N ASN A 32 -4.99 7.54 11.22
CA ASN A 32 -5.55 7.55 12.57
C ASN A 32 -5.32 8.88 13.28
N GLU A 33 -4.13 9.49 13.13
CA GLU A 33 -3.83 10.81 13.66
C GLU A 33 -4.75 11.88 13.03
N PHE A 34 -4.91 11.85 11.70
CA PHE A 34 -5.83 12.73 10.99
C PHE A 34 -7.26 12.59 11.51
N ASN A 35 -7.80 11.37 11.54
CA ASN A 35 -9.16 11.11 12.02
C ASN A 35 -9.36 11.58 13.46
N THR A 36 -8.37 11.33 14.33
CA THR A 36 -8.39 11.79 15.73
C THR A 36 -8.48 13.31 15.81
N LYS A 37 -7.67 14.04 15.02
CA LYS A 37 -7.73 15.50 14.95
C LYS A 37 -9.08 16.00 14.45
N GLN A 38 -9.65 15.36 13.42
CA GLN A 38 -10.96 15.74 12.90
C GLN A 38 -12.08 15.58 13.95
N ILE A 39 -12.07 14.46 14.69
CA ILE A 39 -13.02 14.22 15.79
C ILE A 39 -12.88 15.29 16.89
N LEU A 40 -11.65 15.61 17.31
CA LEU A 40 -11.39 16.62 18.34
C LEU A 40 -11.87 18.02 17.93
N LEU A 41 -11.82 18.32 16.64
CA LEU A 41 -12.29 19.59 16.08
C LEU A 41 -13.79 19.59 15.74
N ALA A 42 -14.52 18.52 16.04
CA ALA A 42 -15.90 18.30 15.62
C ALA A 42 -16.13 18.47 14.10
N ASN A 43 -15.10 18.15 13.30
CA ASN A 43 -15.14 18.20 11.85
C ASN A 43 -15.51 16.81 11.28
N SER A 44 -16.37 16.79 10.26
CA SER A 44 -16.81 15.58 9.56
C SER A 44 -16.15 15.41 8.18
N THR A 45 -14.96 15.99 7.97
CA THR A 45 -14.26 15.89 6.69
C THR A 45 -13.89 14.45 6.37
N GLU A 46 -14.48 13.90 5.31
CA GLU A 46 -14.14 12.60 4.78
C GLU A 46 -12.85 12.67 3.94
N ILE A 47 -12.07 11.59 4.00
CA ILE A 47 -10.87 11.44 3.18
C ILE A 47 -11.30 10.96 1.79
N ASN A 48 -11.21 11.85 0.80
CA ASN A 48 -11.57 11.53 -0.58
C ASN A 48 -10.40 11.04 -1.43
N SER A 49 -9.16 11.23 -0.97
CA SER A 49 -7.95 10.71 -1.62
C SER A 49 -6.76 10.71 -0.66
N LEU A 50 -5.80 9.79 -0.84
CA LEU A 50 -4.55 9.74 -0.07
C LEU A 50 -3.38 10.50 -0.74
N ASP A 51 -3.53 10.88 -2.01
CA ASP A 51 -2.53 11.62 -2.79
C ASP A 51 -3.17 12.33 -4.00
N ASP A 52 -2.34 12.91 -4.87
CA ASP A 52 -2.77 13.50 -6.14
C ASP A 52 -2.19 12.75 -7.35
N ALA A 53 -1.69 11.52 -7.13
CA ALA A 53 -1.09 10.71 -8.18
C ALA A 53 -2.12 10.26 -9.22
N MET A 54 -1.68 10.12 -10.47
CA MET A 54 -2.50 9.49 -11.50
C MET A 54 -2.65 7.98 -11.27
N ILE A 55 -3.87 7.48 -11.54
CA ILE A 55 -4.18 6.05 -11.50
C ILE A 55 -3.30 5.29 -12.50
N ASN A 56 -2.77 4.14 -12.07
CA ASN A 56 -1.99 3.22 -12.89
C ASN A 56 -0.78 3.86 -13.61
N LYS A 57 -0.17 4.90 -13.02
CA LYS A 57 0.98 5.59 -13.62
C LYS A 57 2.23 5.43 -12.76
N ALA A 58 3.30 4.92 -13.38
CA ALA A 58 4.58 4.75 -12.71
C ALA A 58 5.29 6.09 -12.46
N GLY A 59 6.06 6.17 -11.38
CA GLY A 59 6.86 7.35 -11.01
C GLY A 59 6.08 8.45 -10.28
N GLU A 60 4.76 8.31 -10.13
CA GLU A 60 3.95 9.23 -9.32
C GLU A 60 4.22 9.01 -7.82
N LYS A 61 4.10 10.08 -7.03
CA LYS A 61 4.27 10.01 -5.57
C LYS A 61 2.95 9.64 -4.91
N LEU A 62 2.97 8.57 -4.13
CA LEU A 62 1.79 8.07 -3.43
C LEU A 62 1.75 8.52 -1.98
N PHE A 63 0.54 8.54 -1.43
CA PHE A 63 0.25 8.84 -0.03
C PHE A 63 0.73 10.21 0.48
N THR A 64 1.00 11.16 -0.43
CA THR A 64 1.60 12.47 -0.11
C THR A 64 0.76 13.35 0.81
N LYS A 65 -0.54 13.07 0.96
CA LYS A 65 -1.41 13.80 1.91
C LYS A 65 -1.22 13.34 3.36
N PHE A 66 -0.61 12.17 3.55
CA PHE A 66 -0.46 11.53 4.86
C PHE A 66 1.00 11.23 5.23
N LEU A 67 1.88 11.07 4.24
CA LEU A 67 3.27 10.65 4.45
C LEU A 67 4.24 11.65 3.85
N ASP A 68 5.24 12.08 4.63
CA ASP A 68 6.39 12.89 4.19
C ASP A 68 7.57 12.01 3.73
N ILE A 69 7.26 10.90 3.05
CA ILE A 69 8.25 10.02 2.44
C ILE A 69 7.91 9.79 0.97
N ASN A 70 8.94 9.74 0.12
CA ASN A 70 8.75 9.53 -1.31
C ASN A 70 8.51 8.04 -1.61
N ILE A 71 7.24 7.63 -1.64
CA ILE A 71 6.82 6.32 -2.17
C ILE A 71 6.44 6.50 -3.64
N LEU A 72 7.24 5.93 -4.54
CA LEU A 72 6.98 6.00 -5.97
C LEU A 72 6.11 4.83 -6.44
N ALA A 73 5.09 5.16 -7.23
CA ALA A 73 4.21 4.20 -7.85
C ALA A 73 4.91 3.41 -8.98
N THR A 74 4.43 2.20 -9.22
CA THR A 74 4.57 1.49 -10.48
C THR A 74 3.22 1.45 -11.21
N SER A 75 3.19 0.87 -12.41
CA SER A 75 1.98 0.65 -13.19
C SER A 75 1.77 -0.85 -13.42
N LYS A 76 0.60 -1.25 -13.90
CA LYS A 76 0.32 -2.62 -14.34
C LYS A 76 1.24 -3.07 -15.48
N GLU A 77 1.71 -2.14 -16.31
CA GLU A 77 2.60 -2.42 -17.45
C GLU A 77 4.04 -2.73 -17.01
N VAL A 78 4.57 -1.95 -16.05
CA VAL A 78 5.95 -2.10 -15.57
C VAL A 78 6.02 -3.08 -14.38
N SER A 79 4.97 -3.13 -13.56
CA SER A 79 4.74 -4.02 -12.41
C SER A 79 6.01 -4.42 -11.66
N LYS A 80 6.61 -3.44 -10.96
CA LYS A 80 7.81 -3.66 -10.15
C LYS A 80 7.48 -4.29 -8.79
N LYS A 81 8.19 -5.36 -8.43
CA LYS A 81 8.08 -6.00 -7.09
C LYS A 81 8.51 -5.03 -5.99
N GLY A 82 7.86 -5.12 -4.83
CA GLY A 82 8.10 -4.23 -3.69
C GLY A 82 7.62 -2.81 -3.95
N SER A 83 6.64 -2.61 -4.83
CA SER A 83 6.13 -1.30 -5.21
C SER A 83 4.61 -1.28 -5.24
N TRP A 84 4.05 -0.08 -5.08
CA TRP A 84 2.62 0.17 -5.06
C TRP A 84 2.09 0.55 -6.44
N ILE A 85 0.84 0.22 -6.72
CA ILE A 85 0.08 0.64 -7.89
C ILE A 85 -1.16 1.37 -7.37
N LYS A 86 -1.42 2.58 -7.87
CA LYS A 86 -2.68 3.28 -7.59
C LYS A 86 -3.80 2.70 -8.46
N LEU A 87 -4.89 2.26 -7.84
CA LEU A 87 -6.07 1.72 -8.51
C LEU A 87 -7.20 2.75 -8.61
N SER A 88 -7.41 3.51 -7.52
CA SER A 88 -8.33 4.65 -7.44
C SER A 88 -7.80 5.66 -6.42
N ASP A 89 -8.56 6.71 -6.11
CA ASP A 89 -8.17 7.67 -5.08
C ASP A 89 -8.07 7.08 -3.66
N LEU A 90 -8.77 5.97 -3.42
CA LEU A 90 -8.86 5.31 -2.12
C LEU A 90 -8.40 3.85 -2.14
N SER A 91 -7.95 3.34 -3.29
CA SER A 91 -7.53 1.93 -3.42
C SER A 91 -6.21 1.77 -4.16
N TYR A 92 -5.43 0.80 -3.68
CA TYR A 92 -4.04 0.59 -4.06
C TYR A 92 -3.71 -0.89 -4.03
N SER A 93 -2.79 -1.32 -4.89
CA SER A 93 -2.21 -2.67 -4.86
C SER A 93 -0.74 -2.59 -4.50
N PHE A 94 -0.23 -3.58 -3.77
CA PHE A 94 1.19 -3.79 -3.56
C PHE A 94 1.64 -5.06 -4.27
N VAL A 95 2.65 -4.94 -5.13
CA VAL A 95 3.22 -6.09 -5.85
C VAL A 95 4.24 -6.77 -4.95
N LEU A 96 3.82 -7.76 -4.17
CA LEU A 96 4.71 -8.47 -3.24
C LEU A 96 5.71 -9.35 -4.02
N SER A 97 5.21 -10.12 -4.97
CA SER A 97 6.00 -11.01 -5.85
C SER A 97 5.37 -11.08 -7.25
N THR A 98 5.86 -11.94 -8.15
CA THR A 98 5.31 -12.06 -9.52
C THR A 98 3.85 -12.49 -9.52
N ASN A 99 3.45 -13.31 -8.54
CA ASN A 99 2.12 -13.93 -8.48
C ASN A 99 1.34 -13.52 -7.23
N GLU A 100 1.88 -12.60 -6.42
CA GLU A 100 1.25 -12.14 -5.18
C GLU A 100 1.12 -10.63 -5.25
N ILE A 101 -0.12 -10.19 -5.39
CA ILE A 101 -0.52 -8.79 -5.32
C ILE A 101 -1.50 -8.69 -4.16
N ILE A 102 -1.29 -7.69 -3.30
CA ILE A 102 -2.13 -7.45 -2.13
C ILE A 102 -2.83 -6.12 -2.33
N ASP A 103 -4.16 -6.13 -2.29
CA ASP A 103 -5.02 -4.99 -2.51
C ASP A 103 -5.44 -4.38 -1.18
N PHE A 104 -5.52 -3.06 -1.19
CA PHE A 104 -5.86 -2.23 -0.04
C PHE A 104 -6.88 -1.19 -0.43
N ALA A 105 -7.76 -0.85 0.51
CA ALA A 105 -8.73 0.21 0.36
C ALA A 105 -8.87 1.02 1.66
N LEU A 106 -9.14 2.31 1.50
CA LEU A 106 -9.64 3.16 2.58
C LEU A 106 -11.17 3.05 2.63
N GLU A 107 -11.69 2.44 3.68
CA GLU A 107 -13.12 2.31 3.92
C GLU A 107 -13.47 2.81 5.32
N ASN A 108 -14.45 3.70 5.43
CA ASN A 108 -14.90 4.27 6.71
C ASN A 108 -13.73 4.88 7.52
N GLY A 109 -12.79 5.55 6.84
CA GLY A 109 -11.62 6.16 7.46
C GLY A 109 -10.53 5.17 7.88
N ILE A 110 -10.65 3.87 7.57
CA ILE A 110 -9.67 2.83 7.91
C ILE A 110 -9.03 2.29 6.64
N PHE A 111 -7.70 2.39 6.57
CA PHE A 111 -6.95 1.78 5.48
C PHE A 111 -6.68 0.32 5.82
N LYS A 112 -7.24 -0.60 5.04
CA LYS A 112 -7.20 -2.04 5.32
C LYS A 112 -6.88 -2.86 4.08
N CYS A 113 -6.34 -4.06 4.31
CA CYS A 113 -6.19 -5.07 3.26
C CYS A 113 -7.57 -5.62 2.87
N VAL A 114 -7.82 -5.74 1.56
CA VAL A 114 -9.09 -6.23 0.98
C VAL A 114 -8.90 -7.46 0.07
N SER A 115 -7.68 -8.01 0.02
CA SER A 115 -7.41 -9.30 -0.62
C SER A 115 -7.87 -10.49 0.23
N ASP A 116 -7.62 -11.70 -0.27
CA ASP A 116 -7.84 -12.94 0.46
C ASP A 116 -7.15 -12.93 1.85
N GLU A 117 -7.80 -13.56 2.83
CA GLU A 117 -7.37 -13.59 4.23
C GLU A 117 -5.90 -14.05 4.37
N THR A 118 -5.52 -15.11 3.65
CA THR A 118 -4.14 -15.64 3.67
C THR A 118 -3.08 -14.66 3.17
N LEU A 119 -3.46 -13.68 2.33
CA LEU A 119 -2.58 -12.60 1.90
C LEU A 119 -2.56 -11.46 2.91
N CYS A 120 -3.72 -11.10 3.46
CA CYS A 120 -3.84 -10.05 4.46
C CYS A 120 -3.15 -10.41 5.79
N GLU A 121 -3.21 -11.67 6.23
CA GLU A 121 -2.48 -12.18 7.41
C GLU A 121 -0.97 -11.96 7.31
N LYS A 122 -0.40 -11.93 6.10
CA LYS A 122 1.02 -11.66 5.93
C LYS A 122 1.38 -10.23 6.30
N VAL A 123 0.43 -9.29 6.23
CA VAL A 123 0.64 -7.85 6.49
C VAL A 123 0.54 -7.55 7.98
N TYR A 124 -0.41 -8.17 8.67
CA TYR A 124 -0.64 -8.01 10.11
C TYR A 124 0.46 -8.63 10.98
#